data_AF-A0A2C5ZD78-F1
#
_entry.id   AF-A0A2C5ZD78-F1
#
_cell.length_a   1.000
_cell.length_b   1.000
_cell.length_c   1.000
_cell.angle_alpha   90.00
_cell.angle_beta   90.00
_cell.angle_gamma   90.00
#
_symmetry.space_group_name_H-M   'P 1'
#
loop_
_entity.id
_entity.type
_entity.pdbx_description
1 polymer ?
#
loop_
_entity_poly.entity_id
_entity_poly.type
_entity_poly.pdbx_seq_one_letter_code
_entity_poly.pdbx_strand_id
1 'polypeptide(L)'
;MMGHLQPIHRPAPAPEVKVGASPSESISAEDHGRLLRRIDLWCFTLSQSEPTDLLPVMAISYMFQFLDKTALGFTAILGLPQALHLSGLAFSWASGVYYAGYLIATYPAGIIMVKWKVGKTIACSAALWGITLMLTAVVSNAAGLIAVRFFLGVFEAPIAPGLTVIVSMWFKRNEQPLRQTAWFLGNTTAGIVGALVAYAIGHIQGIATWKAVFIIFGAFTTAWSVGLFWLLPDVPMTAWFLSPPDRVKAVARVKDNMTGIKNDEFKWRQFREAILDINAWSIVLITMTMNMSNGGLLSFNSIVLEGLGFDRLKTLLLQSATYLFQLFLVLVCATMSSRLKNKRLLLMVLNFLLSIIGCALVRQLPAHLKWPRYVGYILTIAFSANYPLILSVVSANVSGFTKKVTVTSMVSVPCLSVHPDAKQKQVVMSYCAGNIIGPQFFIEAEAPSYNSAFLAVMMCFGISAVLCLVLRFSLSRQNRARDQVQVMQGHEVDNSALNLLDKTDKELPTFRYVY
;
A
#
# COMPACT_ATOMS: atom_id res chain seq x y z
N MET A 1 9.43 -62.23 -26.70
CA MET A 1 10.33 -61.06 -26.65
C MET A 1 9.66 -59.97 -25.82
N MET A 2 9.74 -60.06 -24.50
CA MET A 2 9.34 -59.00 -23.57
C MET A 2 10.61 -58.25 -23.19
N GLY A 3 10.78 -57.05 -23.75
CA GLY A 3 11.94 -56.21 -23.52
C GLY A 3 11.90 -55.58 -22.12
N HIS A 4 12.96 -55.82 -21.36
CA HIS A 4 13.24 -55.21 -20.06
C HIS A 4 13.19 -53.68 -20.12
N LEU A 5 12.30 -53.08 -19.34
CA LEU A 5 12.34 -51.67 -18.97
C LEU A 5 13.48 -51.44 -17.98
N GLN A 6 14.44 -50.58 -18.32
CA GLN A 6 15.48 -50.10 -17.41
C GLN A 6 14.85 -49.17 -16.34
N PRO A 7 15.26 -49.28 -15.06
CA PRO A 7 14.80 -48.36 -14.02
C PRO A 7 15.50 -47.01 -14.14
N ILE A 8 14.71 -45.94 -14.09
CA ILE A 8 15.15 -44.54 -14.06
C ILE A 8 16.07 -44.33 -12.85
N HIS A 9 17.30 -43.86 -13.13
CA HIS A 9 18.32 -43.52 -12.14
C HIS A 9 17.79 -42.44 -11.17
N ARG A 10 17.67 -42.77 -9.89
CA ARG A 10 17.47 -41.77 -8.82
C ARG A 10 18.78 -40.99 -8.64
N PRO A 11 18.78 -39.65 -8.57
CA PRO A 11 20.00 -38.91 -8.22
C PRO A 11 20.40 -39.27 -6.78
N ALA A 12 21.72 -39.44 -6.57
CA ALA A 12 22.31 -39.84 -5.30
C ALA A 12 21.90 -38.88 -4.15
N PRO A 13 21.70 -39.39 -2.92
CA PRO A 13 21.47 -38.54 -1.76
C PRO A 13 22.71 -37.67 -1.51
N ALA A 14 22.48 -36.38 -1.29
CA ALA A 14 23.53 -35.44 -0.88
C ALA A 14 24.22 -35.93 0.41
N PRO A 15 25.53 -35.70 0.59
CA PRO A 15 26.26 -36.20 1.75
C PRO A 15 25.69 -35.61 3.04
N GLU A 16 25.36 -36.49 4.00
CA GLU A 16 25.02 -36.13 5.36
C GLU A 16 26.19 -35.39 6.02
N VAL A 17 26.02 -34.08 6.21
CA VAL A 17 26.90 -33.29 7.06
C VAL A 17 26.61 -33.69 8.50
N LYS A 18 27.55 -34.43 9.11
CA LYS A 18 27.53 -34.76 10.54
C LYS A 18 27.42 -33.47 11.36
N VAL A 19 26.27 -33.28 12.02
CA VAL A 19 26.03 -32.22 12.99
C VAL A 19 26.80 -32.56 14.26
N GLY A 20 27.99 -31.98 14.38
CA GLY A 20 28.84 -32.06 15.56
C GLY A 20 29.34 -30.67 15.94
N ALA A 21 28.43 -29.78 16.32
CA ALA A 21 28.74 -28.55 17.03
C ALA A 21 27.51 -28.12 17.85
N SER A 22 27.75 -27.84 19.13
CA SER A 22 26.77 -27.46 20.15
C SER A 22 25.92 -26.23 19.77
N PRO A 23 24.65 -26.15 20.20
CA PRO A 23 23.76 -25.03 19.90
C PRO A 23 24.01 -23.86 20.86
N SER A 24 25.12 -23.14 20.70
CA SER A 24 25.32 -21.85 21.38
C SER A 24 26.54 -21.09 20.83
N GLU A 25 26.50 -20.70 19.55
CA GLU A 25 27.14 -19.43 19.16
C GLU A 25 26.02 -18.42 19.00
N SER A 26 25.54 -17.90 20.14
CA SER A 26 24.72 -16.70 20.14
C SER A 26 25.53 -15.58 19.51
N ILE A 27 25.12 -15.14 18.32
CA ILE A 27 25.60 -13.89 17.72
C ILE A 27 25.53 -12.83 18.83
N SER A 28 26.69 -12.26 19.20
CA SER A 28 26.76 -11.27 20.27
C SER A 28 25.76 -10.14 20.02
N ALA A 29 25.08 -9.66 21.07
CA ALA A 29 24.12 -8.56 20.96
C ALA A 29 24.76 -7.31 20.32
N GLU A 30 26.07 -7.14 20.44
CA GLU A 30 26.86 -6.11 19.75
C GLU A 30 27.01 -6.36 18.25
N ASP A 31 27.18 -7.60 17.79
CA ASP A 31 27.23 -7.93 16.36
C ASP A 31 25.84 -7.85 15.74
N HIS A 32 24.78 -8.21 16.49
CA HIS A 32 23.40 -8.01 16.06
C HIS A 32 23.07 -6.50 15.96
N GLY A 33 23.49 -5.71 16.94
CA GLY A 33 23.33 -4.25 16.97
C GLY A 33 24.17 -3.52 15.92
N ARG A 34 25.39 -3.99 15.62
CA ARG A 34 26.22 -3.51 14.51
C ARG A 34 25.64 -3.90 13.16
N LEU A 35 25.13 -5.12 12.96
CA LEU A 35 24.44 -5.49 11.72
C LEU A 35 23.13 -4.70 11.55
N LEU A 36 22.34 -4.52 12.61
CA LEU A 36 21.12 -3.71 12.60
C LEU A 36 21.44 -2.24 12.29
N ARG A 37 22.41 -1.61 12.97
CA ARG A 37 22.85 -0.24 12.63
C ARG A 37 23.41 -0.13 11.22
N ARG A 38 24.09 -1.17 10.70
CA ARG A 38 24.57 -1.22 9.30
C ARG A 38 23.45 -1.40 8.27
N ILE A 39 22.33 -2.03 8.65
CA ILE A 39 21.15 -2.23 7.79
C ILE A 39 20.13 -1.06 7.93
N ASP A 40 20.07 -0.41 9.10
CA ASP A 40 19.09 0.64 9.44
C ASP A 40 19.51 2.06 9.09
N LEU A 41 20.80 2.33 8.87
CA LEU A 41 21.27 3.68 8.55
C LEU A 41 21.05 4.00 7.07
N TRP A 42 19.82 4.37 6.72
CA TRP A 42 19.56 5.35 5.66
C TRP A 42 18.20 6.02 5.86
N CYS A 43 18.21 7.08 6.68
CA CYS A 43 17.23 8.16 6.55
C CYS A 43 17.87 9.55 6.39
N PHE A 44 19.20 9.76 6.57
CA PHE A 44 19.84 11.01 6.10
C PHE A 44 21.38 11.10 6.05
N THR A 45 22.19 10.04 6.12
CA THR A 45 23.66 10.21 6.07
C THR A 45 24.36 9.19 5.21
N LEU A 46 25.00 9.71 4.15
CA LEU A 46 26.07 9.09 3.38
C LEU A 46 27.11 8.49 4.34
N SER A 47 27.22 7.17 4.40
CA SER A 47 28.38 6.49 4.98
C SER A 47 28.70 5.25 4.14
N GLN A 48 29.86 5.29 3.50
CA GLN A 48 30.48 4.23 2.70
C GLN A 48 30.81 3.02 3.58
N SER A 49 30.07 1.91 3.44
CA SER A 49 30.56 0.50 3.52
C SER A 49 29.40 -0.50 3.72
N GLU A 50 28.90 -1.07 2.61
CA GLU A 50 28.16 -2.36 2.47
C GLU A 50 26.73 -2.52 3.08
N PRO A 51 25.77 -3.15 2.35
CA PRO A 51 25.08 -2.66 1.16
C PRO A 51 23.61 -2.31 1.48
N THR A 52 23.27 -1.04 1.31
CA THR A 52 21.98 -0.41 1.67
C THR A 52 21.03 -0.27 0.48
N ASP A 53 21.19 -1.10 -0.56
CA ASP A 53 20.72 -0.75 -1.91
C ASP A 53 19.28 -1.15 -2.25
N LEU A 54 18.64 -2.04 -1.47
CA LEU A 54 17.29 -2.53 -1.78
C LEU A 54 16.18 -1.52 -1.45
N LEU A 55 16.22 -0.90 -0.27
CA LEU A 55 15.14 0.00 0.17
C LEU A 55 14.98 1.25 -0.70
N PRO A 56 16.05 1.96 -1.11
CA PRO A 56 15.93 3.08 -2.03
C PRO A 56 15.36 2.65 -3.38
N VAL A 57 15.80 1.50 -3.90
CA VAL A 57 15.28 0.94 -5.16
C VAL A 57 13.78 0.64 -5.07
N MET A 58 13.35 0.05 -3.96
CA MET A 58 11.93 -0.21 -3.68
C MET A 58 11.13 1.09 -3.51
N ALA A 59 11.67 2.07 -2.79
CA ALA A 59 11.02 3.37 -2.59
C ALA A 59 10.86 4.15 -3.90
N ILE A 60 11.88 4.16 -4.77
CA ILE A 60 11.82 4.77 -6.10
C ILE A 60 10.80 4.04 -6.99
N SER A 61 10.75 2.71 -6.94
CA SER A 61 9.76 1.92 -7.68
C SER A 61 8.33 2.27 -7.26
N TYR A 62 8.10 2.38 -5.94
CA TYR A 62 6.79 2.79 -5.41
C TYR A 62 6.48 4.27 -5.70
N MET A 63 7.51 5.12 -5.77
CA MET A 63 7.40 6.52 -6.16
C MET A 63 6.87 6.64 -7.60
N PHE A 64 7.46 5.90 -8.55
CA PHE A 64 6.94 5.85 -9.93
C PHE A 64 5.48 5.40 -9.97
N GLN A 65 5.10 4.44 -9.12
CA GLN A 65 3.74 3.90 -9.09
C GLN A 65 2.73 4.96 -8.66
N PHE A 66 3.08 5.77 -7.67
CA PHE A 66 2.20 6.87 -7.27
C PHE A 66 2.21 8.03 -8.28
N LEU A 67 3.35 8.33 -8.91
CA LEU A 67 3.46 9.36 -9.95
C LEU A 67 2.45 9.12 -11.07
N ASP A 68 2.36 7.89 -11.56
CA ASP A 68 1.43 7.52 -12.62
C ASP A 68 -0.05 7.66 -12.19
N LYS A 69 -0.40 7.18 -10.99
CA LYS A 69 -1.76 7.38 -10.45
C LYS A 69 -2.17 8.86 -10.41
N THR A 70 -1.23 9.73 -10.06
CA THR A 70 -1.47 11.19 -10.04
C THR A 70 -1.41 11.86 -11.41
N ALA A 71 -0.82 11.21 -12.43
CA ALA A 71 -0.64 11.77 -13.76
C ALA A 71 -1.98 12.11 -14.45
N LEU A 72 -3.02 11.31 -14.23
CA LEU A 72 -4.37 11.65 -14.72
C LEU A 72 -4.86 12.99 -14.14
N GLY A 73 -4.63 13.19 -12.84
CA GLY A 73 -5.01 14.42 -12.15
C GLY A 73 -4.27 15.63 -12.72
N PHE A 74 -2.95 15.54 -12.93
CA PHE A 74 -2.17 16.65 -13.51
C PHE A 74 -2.60 16.96 -14.95
N THR A 75 -2.80 15.93 -15.77
CA THR A 75 -3.15 16.09 -17.19
C THR A 75 -4.55 16.63 -17.42
N ALA A 76 -5.44 16.52 -16.45
CA ALA A 76 -6.79 17.07 -16.50
C ALA A 76 -6.83 18.59 -16.76
N ILE A 77 -5.88 19.34 -16.20
CA ILE A 77 -5.76 20.80 -16.38
C ILE A 77 -4.80 21.19 -17.51
N LEU A 78 -4.11 20.20 -18.09
CA LEU A 78 -3.15 20.37 -19.20
C LEU A 78 -3.77 20.06 -20.57
N GLY A 79 -5.09 20.01 -20.66
CA GLY A 79 -5.82 19.89 -21.93
C GLY A 79 -6.26 18.47 -22.32
N LEU A 80 -6.08 17.46 -21.46
CA LEU A 80 -6.52 16.09 -21.76
C LEU A 80 -8.04 15.97 -22.02
N PRO A 81 -8.94 16.55 -21.19
CA PRO A 81 -10.38 16.44 -21.41
C PRO A 81 -10.84 17.04 -22.73
N GLN A 82 -10.25 18.19 -23.11
CA GLN A 82 -10.57 18.88 -24.35
C GLN A 82 -10.03 18.12 -25.57
N ALA A 83 -8.85 17.52 -25.47
CA ALA A 83 -8.22 16.80 -26.59
C ALA A 83 -8.93 15.48 -26.95
N LEU A 84 -9.55 14.80 -25.97
CA LEU A 84 -10.23 13.52 -26.17
C LEU A 84 -11.77 13.64 -26.18
N HIS A 85 -12.30 14.86 -26.08
CA HIS A 85 -13.75 15.11 -25.91
C HIS A 85 -14.35 14.28 -24.77
N LEU A 86 -13.66 14.24 -23.62
CA LEU A 86 -14.08 13.47 -22.45
C LEU A 86 -15.28 14.15 -21.79
N SER A 87 -16.38 13.41 -21.62
CA SER A 87 -17.40 13.76 -20.64
C SER A 87 -16.85 13.56 -19.23
N GLY A 88 -17.38 14.28 -18.25
CA GLY A 88 -16.98 14.12 -16.85
C GLY A 88 -17.17 12.69 -16.35
N LEU A 89 -18.23 12.01 -16.80
CA LEU A 89 -18.45 10.59 -16.50
C LEU A 89 -17.34 9.71 -17.09
N ALA A 90 -16.91 9.94 -18.33
CA ALA A 90 -15.82 9.20 -18.95
C ALA A 90 -14.49 9.44 -18.22
N PHE A 91 -14.24 10.66 -17.74
CA PHE A 91 -13.06 10.97 -16.91
C PHE A 91 -13.09 10.22 -15.57
N SER A 92 -14.23 10.18 -14.89
CA SER A 92 -14.41 9.42 -13.65
C SER A 92 -14.18 7.92 -13.86
N TRP A 93 -14.69 7.35 -14.96
CA TRP A 93 -14.43 5.95 -15.32
C TRP A 93 -12.97 5.70 -15.72
N ALA A 94 -12.31 6.62 -16.43
CA ALA A 94 -10.90 6.51 -16.77
C ALA A 94 -9.99 6.47 -15.53
N SER A 95 -10.39 7.15 -14.44
CA SER A 95 -9.74 7.02 -13.13
C SER A 95 -10.07 5.68 -12.45
N GLY A 96 -11.34 5.31 -12.39
CA GLY A 96 -11.79 4.12 -11.66
C GLY A 96 -11.35 2.79 -12.29
N VAL A 97 -11.41 2.66 -13.62
CA VAL A 97 -11.17 1.40 -14.35
C VAL A 97 -9.78 0.82 -14.13
N TYR A 98 -8.80 1.70 -13.86
CA TYR A 98 -7.46 1.32 -13.46
C TYR A 98 -7.46 0.35 -12.26
N TYR A 99 -8.25 0.66 -11.23
CA TYR A 99 -8.37 -0.17 -10.04
C TYR A 99 -9.10 -1.50 -10.30
N ALA A 100 -9.98 -1.55 -11.31
CA ALA A 100 -10.60 -2.80 -11.74
C ALA A 100 -9.56 -3.73 -12.40
N GLY A 101 -8.72 -3.19 -13.29
CA GLY A 101 -7.60 -3.93 -13.88
C GLY A 101 -6.60 -4.41 -12.82
N TYR A 102 -6.23 -3.52 -11.89
CA TYR A 102 -5.36 -3.85 -10.75
C TYR A 102 -5.92 -5.01 -9.93
N LEU A 103 -7.22 -4.97 -9.62
CA LEU A 103 -7.89 -5.99 -8.82
C LEU A 103 -7.87 -7.36 -9.51
N ILE A 104 -8.23 -7.39 -10.80
CA ILE A 104 -8.25 -8.63 -11.59
C ILE A 104 -6.85 -9.24 -11.69
N ALA A 105 -5.83 -8.41 -11.90
CA ALA A 105 -4.47 -8.87 -12.15
C ALA A 105 -3.68 -9.22 -10.89
N THR A 106 -4.07 -8.74 -9.71
CA THR A 106 -3.34 -9.04 -8.47
C THR A 106 -3.33 -10.55 -8.15
N TYR A 107 -4.42 -11.27 -8.46
CA TYR A 107 -4.49 -12.72 -8.27
C TYR A 107 -3.53 -13.51 -9.19
N PRO A 108 -3.62 -13.39 -10.53
CA PRO A 108 -2.69 -14.08 -11.42
C PRO A 108 -1.24 -13.64 -11.18
N ALA A 109 -1.00 -12.36 -10.86
CA ALA A 109 0.32 -11.87 -10.47
C ALA A 109 0.90 -12.63 -9.27
N GLY A 110 0.09 -12.88 -8.24
CA GLY A 110 0.47 -13.69 -7.09
C GLY A 110 0.94 -15.10 -7.48
N ILE A 111 0.19 -15.77 -8.36
CA ILE A 111 0.55 -17.12 -8.85
C ILE A 111 1.86 -17.09 -9.63
N ILE A 112 2.05 -16.10 -10.51
CA ILE A 112 3.27 -15.95 -11.30
C ILE A 112 4.47 -15.72 -10.38
N MET A 113 4.35 -14.89 -9.35
CA MET A 113 5.44 -14.63 -8.40
C MET A 113 5.81 -15.84 -7.53
N VAL A 114 4.90 -16.81 -7.34
CA VAL A 114 5.22 -18.07 -6.65
C VAL A 114 5.96 -19.04 -7.58
N LYS A 115 5.57 -19.10 -8.86
CA LYS A 115 6.14 -20.04 -9.84
C LYS A 115 7.42 -19.51 -10.50
N TRP A 116 7.58 -18.19 -10.58
CA TRP A 116 8.63 -17.53 -11.31
C TRP A 116 9.45 -16.60 -10.42
N LYS A 117 10.58 -16.15 -10.95
CA LYS A 117 11.51 -15.28 -10.25
C LYS A 117 10.84 -13.93 -9.94
N VAL A 118 10.70 -13.61 -8.65
CA VAL A 118 9.94 -12.46 -8.17
C VAL A 118 10.50 -11.15 -8.75
N GLY A 119 11.82 -10.97 -8.75
CA GLY A 119 12.43 -9.73 -9.20
C GLY A 119 12.29 -9.49 -10.69
N LYS A 120 12.52 -10.53 -11.50
CA LYS A 120 12.27 -10.47 -12.95
C LYS A 120 10.80 -10.24 -13.29
N THR A 121 9.88 -10.84 -12.53
CA THR A 121 8.43 -10.62 -12.72
C THR A 121 8.09 -9.15 -12.51
N ILE A 122 8.57 -8.54 -11.42
CA ILE A 122 8.34 -7.12 -11.14
C ILE A 122 8.96 -6.23 -12.22
N ALA A 123 10.20 -6.52 -12.65
CA ALA A 123 10.87 -5.74 -13.70
C ALA A 123 10.15 -5.82 -15.06
N CYS A 124 9.75 -7.02 -15.50
CA CYS A 124 8.98 -7.20 -16.73
C CYS A 124 7.61 -6.49 -16.65
N SER A 125 6.93 -6.59 -15.51
CA SER A 125 5.66 -5.91 -15.30
C SER A 125 5.81 -4.39 -15.33
N ALA A 126 6.88 -3.87 -14.70
CA ALA A 126 7.19 -2.45 -14.70
C ALA A 126 7.54 -1.91 -16.09
N ALA A 127 8.21 -2.71 -16.93
CA ALA A 127 8.48 -2.37 -18.33
C ALA A 127 7.19 -2.27 -19.14
N LEU A 128 6.31 -3.27 -19.05
CA LEU A 128 5.00 -3.27 -19.73
C LEU A 128 4.11 -2.12 -19.25
N TRP A 129 4.14 -1.83 -17.95
CA TRP A 129 3.47 -0.68 -17.36
C TRP A 129 3.99 0.65 -17.92
N GLY A 130 5.31 0.87 -17.95
CA GLY A 130 5.91 2.08 -18.51
C GLY A 130 5.62 2.26 -20.01
N ILE A 131 5.64 1.17 -20.79
CA ILE A 131 5.27 1.18 -22.22
C ILE A 131 3.79 1.56 -22.38
N THR A 132 2.91 0.94 -21.60
CA THR A 132 1.46 1.23 -21.63
C THR A 132 1.18 2.68 -21.26
N LEU A 133 1.94 3.23 -20.31
CA LEU A 133 1.88 4.64 -19.93
C LEU A 133 2.23 5.55 -21.13
N MET A 134 3.31 5.27 -21.84
CA MET A 134 3.67 6.02 -23.06
C MET A 134 2.61 5.91 -24.17
N LEU A 135 1.99 4.73 -24.34
CA LEU A 135 0.92 4.52 -25.31
C LEU A 135 -0.32 5.39 -25.04
N THR A 136 -0.51 5.86 -23.79
CA THR A 136 -1.58 6.82 -23.45
C THR A 136 -1.50 8.10 -24.29
N ALA A 137 -0.30 8.53 -24.70
CA ALA A 137 -0.12 9.75 -25.49
C ALA A 137 -0.64 9.63 -26.94
N VAL A 138 -0.84 8.40 -27.43
CA VAL A 138 -1.34 8.11 -28.79
C VAL A 138 -2.87 8.05 -28.84
N VAL A 139 -3.52 7.91 -27.68
CA VAL A 139 -4.98 7.82 -27.58
C VAL A 139 -5.65 9.11 -28.05
N SER A 140 -6.71 8.96 -28.85
CA SER A 140 -7.50 10.06 -29.42
C SER A 140 -8.96 10.07 -28.98
N ASN A 141 -9.42 9.08 -28.20
CA ASN A 141 -10.82 8.95 -27.79
C ASN A 141 -10.97 8.45 -26.34
N ALA A 142 -12.16 8.65 -25.77
CA ALA A 142 -12.49 8.22 -24.41
C ALA A 142 -12.33 6.71 -24.19
N ALA A 143 -12.79 5.90 -25.15
CA ALA A 143 -12.73 4.44 -25.07
C ALA A 143 -11.28 3.92 -25.04
N GLY A 144 -10.40 4.50 -25.86
CA GLY A 144 -8.98 4.16 -25.87
C GLY A 144 -8.30 4.54 -24.56
N LEU A 145 -8.70 5.67 -23.94
CA LEU A 145 -8.15 6.07 -22.63
C LEU A 145 -8.54 5.05 -21.57
N ILE A 146 -9.82 4.68 -21.51
CA ILE A 146 -10.33 3.67 -20.56
C ILE A 146 -9.62 2.32 -20.77
N ALA A 147 -9.45 1.87 -22.02
CA ALA A 147 -8.77 0.62 -22.33
C ALA A 147 -7.30 0.63 -21.88
N VAL A 148 -6.54 1.69 -22.21
CA VAL A 148 -5.14 1.83 -21.79
C VAL A 148 -5.04 1.86 -20.26
N ARG A 149 -5.95 2.55 -19.57
CA ARG A 149 -5.98 2.60 -18.10
C ARG A 149 -6.29 1.26 -17.45
N PHE A 150 -7.15 0.44 -18.06
CA PHE A 150 -7.39 -0.91 -17.59
C PHE A 150 -6.11 -1.76 -17.65
N PHE A 151 -5.42 -1.79 -18.79
CA PHE A 151 -4.17 -2.55 -18.95
C PHE A 151 -3.04 -2.02 -18.08
N LEU A 152 -2.98 -0.70 -17.88
CA LEU A 152 -2.05 -0.07 -16.97
C LEU A 152 -2.23 -0.63 -15.54
N GLY A 153 -3.48 -0.74 -15.07
CA GLY A 153 -3.79 -1.38 -13.78
C GLY A 153 -3.36 -2.86 -13.73
N VAL A 154 -3.54 -3.59 -14.83
CA VAL A 154 -3.13 -5.00 -14.94
C VAL A 154 -1.62 -5.16 -14.75
N PHE A 155 -0.82 -4.32 -15.41
CA PHE A 155 0.65 -4.40 -15.34
C PHE A 155 1.24 -3.80 -14.05
N GLU A 156 0.52 -2.94 -13.35
CA GLU A 156 1.01 -2.38 -12.08
C GLU A 156 0.73 -3.30 -10.87
N ALA A 157 -0.25 -4.19 -10.98
CA ALA A 157 -0.71 -5.06 -9.90
C ALA A 157 0.38 -5.89 -9.17
N PRO A 158 1.42 -6.43 -9.84
CA PRO A 158 2.44 -7.24 -9.16
C PRO A 158 3.40 -6.45 -8.27
N ILE A 159 3.50 -5.12 -8.42
CA ILE A 159 4.57 -4.32 -7.80
C ILE A 159 4.44 -4.32 -6.28
N ALA A 160 3.34 -3.82 -5.72
CA ALA A 160 3.14 -3.74 -4.28
C ALA A 160 3.23 -5.10 -3.54
N PRO A 161 2.56 -6.18 -3.99
CA PRO A 161 2.71 -7.50 -3.38
C PRO A 161 4.12 -8.07 -3.59
N GLY A 162 4.74 -7.86 -4.75
CA GLY A 162 6.09 -8.32 -5.04
C GLY A 162 7.15 -7.68 -4.13
N LEU A 163 7.06 -6.36 -3.93
CA LEU A 163 7.91 -5.63 -2.97
C LEU A 163 7.72 -6.16 -1.54
N THR A 164 6.48 -6.48 -1.16
CA THR A 164 6.19 -7.06 0.16
C THR A 164 6.82 -8.44 0.33
N VAL A 165 6.79 -9.28 -0.70
CA VAL A 165 7.45 -10.59 -0.72
C VAL A 165 8.96 -10.46 -0.64
N ILE A 166 9.56 -9.49 -1.31
CA ILE A 166 11.00 -9.23 -1.21
C ILE A 166 11.35 -8.84 0.23
N VAL A 167 10.60 -7.94 0.87
CA VAL A 167 10.87 -7.57 2.26
C VAL A 167 10.79 -8.78 3.20
N SER A 168 9.85 -9.70 2.98
CA SER A 168 9.74 -10.90 3.82
C SER A 168 10.86 -11.93 3.57
N MET A 169 11.47 -11.95 2.39
CA MET A 169 12.63 -12.79 2.05
C MET A 169 13.95 -12.29 2.64
N TRP A 170 14.08 -10.98 2.89
CA TRP A 170 15.34 -10.34 3.24
C TRP A 170 15.43 -9.88 4.71
N PHE A 171 14.29 -9.59 5.34
CA PHE A 171 14.25 -8.96 6.67
C PHE A 171 13.53 -9.82 7.72
N LYS A 172 13.95 -9.70 8.97
CA LYS A 172 13.31 -10.41 10.09
C LYS A 172 11.89 -9.91 10.35
N ARG A 173 11.00 -10.75 10.90
CA ARG A 173 9.58 -10.42 11.13
C ARG A 173 9.37 -9.15 11.95
N ASN A 174 10.25 -8.85 12.90
CA ASN A 174 10.24 -7.63 13.72
C ASN A 174 10.70 -6.38 12.94
N GLU A 175 11.48 -6.54 11.87
CA GLU A 175 12.03 -5.46 11.04
C GLU A 175 11.09 -5.10 9.87
N GLN A 176 10.31 -6.06 9.37
CA GLN A 176 9.44 -5.90 8.19
C GLN A 176 8.49 -4.68 8.25
N PRO A 177 7.81 -4.35 9.37
CA PRO A 177 6.89 -3.21 9.40
C PRO A 177 7.57 -1.85 9.17
N LEU A 178 8.79 -1.67 9.71
CA LEU A 178 9.56 -0.44 9.52
C LEU A 178 9.99 -0.30 8.05
N ARG A 179 10.43 -1.41 7.45
CA ARG A 179 10.84 -1.49 6.04
C ARG A 179 9.68 -1.25 5.08
N GLN A 180 8.51 -1.80 5.39
CA GLN A 180 7.28 -1.54 4.66
C GLN A 180 6.89 -0.07 4.67
N THR A 181 7.00 0.58 5.82
CA THR A 181 6.76 2.02 5.94
C THR A 181 7.79 2.83 5.15
N ALA A 182 9.07 2.43 5.18
CA ALA A 182 10.15 3.15 4.50
C ALA A 182 9.95 3.22 2.98
N TRP A 183 9.64 2.11 2.29
CA TRP A 183 9.37 2.19 0.85
C TRP A 183 8.01 2.83 0.53
N PHE A 184 7.03 2.74 1.45
CA PHE A 184 5.74 3.42 1.29
C PHE A 184 5.87 4.95 1.35
N LEU A 185 6.88 5.51 2.03
CA LEU A 185 7.19 6.96 1.98
C LEU A 185 7.52 7.46 0.55
N GLY A 186 7.88 6.55 -0.36
CA GLY A 186 7.94 6.82 -1.80
C GLY A 186 6.66 7.45 -2.35
N ASN A 187 5.50 7.13 -1.77
CA ASN A 187 4.20 7.67 -2.18
C ASN A 187 4.11 9.19 -1.97
N THR A 188 4.57 9.69 -0.83
CA THR A 188 4.44 11.11 -0.52
C THR A 188 5.50 11.93 -1.24
N THR A 189 6.72 11.39 -1.37
CA THR A 189 7.78 12.01 -2.17
C THR A 189 7.40 12.08 -3.66
N ALA A 190 6.73 11.05 -4.19
CA ALA A 190 6.16 11.05 -5.53
C ALA A 190 5.18 12.19 -5.77
N GLY A 191 4.29 12.49 -4.82
CA GLY A 191 3.35 13.61 -4.98
C GLY A 191 4.08 14.95 -5.15
N ILE A 192 5.12 15.19 -4.35
CA ILE A 192 5.94 16.42 -4.41
C ILE A 192 6.69 16.49 -5.74
N VAL A 193 7.45 15.44 -6.07
CA VAL A 193 8.24 15.38 -7.31
C VAL A 193 7.34 15.45 -8.53
N GLY A 194 6.20 14.74 -8.52
CA GLY A 194 5.24 14.70 -9.61
C GLY A 194 4.62 16.05 -9.91
N ALA A 195 4.23 16.78 -8.88
CA ALA A 195 3.70 18.14 -9.03
C ALA A 195 4.75 19.10 -9.61
N LEU A 196 6.01 19.00 -9.16
CA LEU A 196 7.12 19.83 -9.66
C LEU A 196 7.51 19.48 -11.10
N VAL A 197 7.57 18.20 -11.45
CA VAL A 197 7.86 17.76 -12.81
C VAL A 197 6.70 18.13 -13.74
N ALA A 198 5.44 17.99 -13.30
CA ALA A 198 4.29 18.45 -14.07
C ALA A 198 4.32 19.97 -14.29
N TYR A 199 4.74 20.76 -13.29
CA TYR A 199 4.97 22.20 -13.44
C TYR A 199 6.05 22.50 -14.49
N ALA A 200 7.18 21.78 -14.47
CA ALA A 200 8.24 21.94 -15.46
C ALA A 200 7.75 21.58 -16.88
N ILE A 201 7.04 20.45 -17.02
CA ILE A 201 6.43 20.02 -18.29
C ILE A 201 5.41 21.04 -18.79
N GLY A 202 4.72 21.73 -17.88
CA GLY A 202 3.80 22.83 -18.16
C GLY A 202 4.37 23.94 -19.05
N HIS A 203 5.69 24.11 -19.11
CA HIS A 203 6.36 25.15 -19.90
C HIS A 203 6.77 24.68 -21.31
N ILE A 204 6.65 23.39 -21.61
CA ILE A 204 7.06 22.83 -22.90
C ILE A 204 6.13 23.35 -24.01
N GLN A 205 6.72 23.90 -25.06
CA GLN A 205 6.03 24.31 -26.28
C GLN A 205 6.34 23.35 -27.42
N GLY A 206 5.36 23.03 -28.26
CA GLY A 206 5.51 22.20 -29.47
C GLY A 206 4.80 20.84 -29.43
N ILE A 207 4.58 20.26 -28.25
CA ILE A 207 3.76 19.04 -28.06
C ILE A 207 2.64 19.37 -27.07
N ALA A 208 1.46 18.77 -27.26
CA ALA A 208 0.38 18.88 -26.30
C ALA A 208 0.88 18.47 -24.89
N THR A 209 0.79 19.39 -23.93
CA THR A 209 1.45 19.27 -22.63
C THR A 209 1.02 18.00 -21.87
N TRP A 210 -0.23 17.57 -22.01
CA TRP A 210 -0.71 16.32 -21.43
C TRP A 210 -0.03 15.06 -22.02
N LYS A 211 0.30 15.05 -23.32
CA LYS A 211 1.03 13.96 -23.96
C LYS A 211 2.45 13.88 -23.44
N ALA A 212 3.09 15.03 -23.23
CA ALA A 212 4.44 15.11 -22.69
C ALA A 212 4.52 14.50 -21.28
N VAL A 213 3.51 14.71 -20.41
CA VAL A 213 3.46 14.08 -19.08
C VAL A 213 3.51 12.55 -19.18
N PHE A 214 2.65 11.94 -19.99
CA PHE A 214 2.61 10.47 -20.10
C PHE A 214 3.87 9.89 -20.78
N ILE A 215 4.43 10.58 -21.78
CA ILE A 215 5.67 10.16 -22.45
C ILE A 215 6.84 10.21 -21.47
N ILE A 216 7.01 11.33 -20.75
CA ILE A 216 8.15 11.53 -19.84
C ILE A 216 8.05 10.57 -18.65
N PHE A 217 6.87 10.46 -18.02
CA PHE A 217 6.69 9.53 -16.89
C PHE A 217 6.85 8.07 -17.34
N GLY A 218 6.26 7.68 -18.47
CA GLY A 218 6.41 6.34 -19.02
C GLY A 218 7.84 6.00 -19.43
N ALA A 219 8.58 6.96 -20.00
CA ALA A 219 9.99 6.79 -20.36
C ALA A 219 10.86 6.59 -19.11
N PHE A 220 10.68 7.39 -18.06
CA PHE A 220 11.42 7.20 -16.81
C PHE A 220 11.09 5.88 -16.13
N THR A 221 9.81 5.49 -16.07
CA THR A 221 9.39 4.18 -15.53
C THR A 221 9.99 3.03 -16.33
N THR A 222 9.99 3.12 -17.67
CA THR A 222 10.56 2.08 -18.55
C THR A 222 12.08 2.00 -18.36
N ALA A 223 12.78 3.14 -18.35
CA ALA A 223 14.23 3.18 -18.10
C ALA A 223 14.58 2.60 -16.72
N TRP A 224 13.80 2.96 -15.69
CA TRP A 224 13.95 2.39 -14.35
C TRP A 224 13.71 0.88 -14.33
N SER A 225 12.72 0.38 -15.07
CA SER A 225 12.44 -1.07 -15.14
C SER A 225 13.60 -1.89 -15.72
N VAL A 226 14.36 -1.33 -16.68
CA VAL A 226 15.58 -1.95 -17.21
C VAL A 226 16.64 -2.04 -16.11
N GLY A 227 16.78 -0.99 -15.30
CA GLY A 227 17.64 -1.01 -14.11
C GLY A 227 17.18 -2.04 -13.08
N LEU A 228 15.87 -2.12 -12.80
CA LEU A 228 15.28 -3.10 -11.87
C LEU A 228 15.59 -4.54 -12.25
N PHE A 229 15.67 -4.86 -13.55
CA PHE A 229 16.00 -6.20 -14.01
C PHE A 229 17.37 -6.70 -13.51
N TRP A 230 18.32 -5.79 -13.31
CA TRP A 230 19.66 -6.11 -12.81
C TRP A 230 19.80 -5.82 -11.31
N LEU A 231 19.18 -4.75 -10.81
CA LEU A 231 19.29 -4.31 -9.44
C LEU A 231 18.54 -5.22 -8.46
N LEU A 232 17.41 -5.80 -8.86
CA LEU A 232 16.55 -6.56 -7.96
C LEU A 232 16.97 -8.05 -7.91
N PRO A 233 17.53 -8.54 -6.79
CA PRO A 233 17.90 -9.95 -6.65
C PRO A 233 16.64 -10.83 -6.47
N ASP A 234 16.58 -11.93 -7.21
CA ASP A 234 15.44 -12.86 -7.15
C ASP A 234 15.38 -13.69 -5.86
N VAL A 235 16.55 -14.07 -5.32
CA VAL A 235 16.69 -14.79 -4.05
C VAL A 235 17.97 -14.37 -3.33
N PRO A 236 18.02 -14.41 -1.98
CA PRO A 236 19.22 -14.09 -1.21
C PRO A 236 20.45 -14.92 -1.62
N MET A 237 20.26 -16.16 -2.08
CA MET A 237 21.34 -17.05 -2.53
C MET A 237 21.98 -16.67 -3.87
N THR A 238 21.29 -15.90 -4.71
CA THR A 238 21.80 -15.41 -6.01
C THR A 238 22.05 -13.91 -6.00
N ALA A 239 22.12 -13.30 -4.82
CA ALA A 239 22.32 -11.88 -4.68
C ALA A 239 23.71 -11.47 -5.19
N TRP A 240 23.73 -10.69 -6.27
CA TRP A 240 24.96 -10.29 -6.95
C TRP A 240 25.87 -9.42 -6.07
N PHE A 241 25.29 -8.69 -5.10
CA PHE A 241 26.02 -7.80 -4.19
C PHE A 241 26.54 -8.48 -2.92
N LEU A 242 26.21 -9.74 -2.65
CA LEU A 242 26.69 -10.46 -1.46
C LEU A 242 27.80 -11.44 -1.84
N SER A 243 28.85 -11.48 -1.01
CA SER A 243 29.89 -12.50 -1.06
C SER A 243 29.29 -13.89 -0.72
N PRO A 244 29.82 -15.01 -1.28
CA PRO A 244 29.30 -16.35 -0.98
C PRO A 244 29.10 -16.68 0.51
N PRO A 245 30.02 -16.36 1.44
CA PRO A 245 29.80 -16.62 2.86
C PRO A 245 28.71 -15.73 3.48
N ASP A 246 28.56 -14.49 3.01
CA ASP A 246 27.54 -13.58 3.55
C ASP A 246 26.13 -13.92 3.05
N ARG A 247 26.00 -14.57 1.87
CA ARG A 247 24.73 -15.14 1.41
C ARG A 247 24.20 -16.20 2.37
N VAL A 248 25.09 -17.07 2.86
CA VAL A 248 24.72 -18.11 3.84
C VAL A 248 24.26 -17.47 5.16
N LYS A 249 24.95 -16.42 5.63
CA LYS A 249 24.53 -15.66 6.81
C LYS A 249 23.18 -14.97 6.62
N ALA A 250 22.92 -14.39 5.44
CA ALA A 250 21.65 -13.74 5.12
C ALA A 250 20.48 -14.75 5.13
N VAL A 251 20.68 -15.94 4.54
CA VAL A 251 19.68 -17.02 4.61
C VAL A 251 19.51 -17.53 6.04
N ALA A 252 20.59 -17.73 6.80
CA ALA A 252 20.52 -18.15 8.19
C ALA A 252 19.76 -17.14 9.07
N ARG A 253 19.93 -15.83 8.83
CA ARG A 253 19.23 -14.76 9.56
C ARG A 253 17.71 -14.81 9.37
N VAL A 254 17.27 -15.16 8.17
CA VAL A 254 15.85 -15.26 7.79
C VAL A 254 15.30 -16.67 8.04
N LYS A 255 16.16 -17.67 8.26
CA LYS A 255 15.75 -19.05 8.62
C LYS A 255 14.91 -19.07 9.91
N ASP A 256 15.27 -18.23 10.88
CA ASP A 256 14.51 -18.03 12.13
C ASP A 256 13.16 -17.33 11.93
N ASN A 257 12.92 -16.69 10.76
CA ASN A 257 11.61 -16.10 10.51
C ASN A 257 10.49 -17.14 10.50
N MET A 258 10.81 -18.44 10.47
CA MET A 258 9.82 -19.51 10.42
C MET A 258 8.74 -19.10 9.42
N THR A 259 9.15 -18.72 8.20
CA THR A 259 8.22 -18.58 7.07
C THR A 259 7.48 -19.90 6.81
N GLY A 260 7.89 -20.98 7.49
CA GLY A 260 7.15 -22.20 7.80
C GLY A 260 6.70 -22.38 9.26
N ILE A 261 5.93 -21.45 9.85
CA ILE A 261 4.58 -21.82 10.27
C ILE A 261 3.58 -21.08 9.37
N LYS A 262 3.83 -21.14 8.07
CA LYS A 262 2.71 -21.29 7.15
C LYS A 262 2.06 -22.60 7.58
N ASN A 263 0.92 -22.53 8.26
CA ASN A 263 0.01 -23.65 8.13
C ASN A 263 -0.36 -23.65 6.65
N ASP A 264 0.26 -24.56 5.88
CA ASP A 264 -0.16 -24.86 4.52
C ASP A 264 -1.62 -25.35 4.50
N GLU A 265 -2.13 -25.72 5.67
CA GLU A 265 -3.53 -25.98 5.93
C GLU A 265 -4.32 -24.68 6.16
N PHE A 266 -5.12 -24.34 5.16
CA PHE A 266 -6.18 -23.35 5.30
C PHE A 266 -7.18 -23.80 6.37
N LYS A 267 -7.21 -23.09 7.51
CA LYS A 267 -8.12 -23.40 8.63
C LYS A 267 -9.47 -22.72 8.43
N TRP A 268 -10.49 -23.48 8.00
CA TRP A 268 -11.86 -22.98 7.83
C TRP A 268 -12.43 -22.29 9.08
N ARG A 269 -12.09 -22.79 10.27
CA ARG A 269 -12.50 -22.18 11.55
C ARG A 269 -12.00 -20.74 11.71
N GLN A 270 -10.72 -20.49 11.44
CA GLN A 270 -10.14 -19.14 11.51
C GLN A 270 -10.73 -18.21 10.43
N PHE A 271 -11.03 -18.76 9.25
CA PHE A 271 -11.71 -18.03 8.19
C PHE A 271 -13.14 -17.61 8.57
N ARG A 272 -13.94 -18.54 9.11
CA ARG A 272 -15.29 -18.24 9.61
C ARG A 272 -15.25 -17.23 10.76
N GLU A 273 -14.26 -17.34 11.64
CA GLU A 273 -14.06 -16.36 12.72
C GLU A 273 -13.75 -14.97 12.16
N ALA A 274 -12.88 -14.86 11.16
CA ALA A 274 -12.56 -13.59 10.50
C ALA A 274 -13.81 -12.93 9.90
N ILE A 275 -14.63 -13.71 9.17
CA ILE A 275 -15.85 -13.22 8.50
C ILE A 275 -16.92 -12.78 9.47
N LEU A 276 -17.02 -13.40 10.64
CA LEU A 276 -18.01 -13.05 11.65
C LEU A 276 -17.50 -11.99 12.65
N ASP A 277 -16.28 -11.49 12.49
CA ASP A 277 -15.69 -10.53 13.43
C ASP A 277 -16.14 -9.10 13.13
N ILE A 278 -16.94 -8.52 14.04
CA ILE A 278 -17.45 -7.16 13.93
C ILE A 278 -16.34 -6.09 13.96
N ASN A 279 -15.25 -6.36 14.68
CA ASN A 279 -14.09 -5.46 14.72
C ASN A 279 -13.36 -5.46 13.37
N ALA A 280 -13.26 -6.63 12.73
CA ALA A 280 -12.70 -6.73 11.37
C ALA A 280 -13.58 -5.92 10.40
N TRP A 281 -14.90 -6.14 10.37
CA TRP A 281 -15.82 -5.36 9.51
C TRP A 281 -15.73 -3.85 9.74
N SER A 282 -15.52 -3.40 10.97
CA SER A 282 -15.34 -1.97 11.27
C SER A 282 -14.09 -1.41 10.58
N ILE A 283 -12.96 -2.13 10.63
CA ILE A 283 -11.71 -1.74 9.96
C ILE A 283 -11.89 -1.73 8.43
N VAL A 284 -12.59 -2.72 7.90
CA VAL A 284 -12.90 -2.84 6.46
C VAL A 284 -13.70 -1.63 5.98
N LEU A 285 -14.77 -1.29 6.70
CA LEU A 285 -15.61 -0.14 6.39
C LEU A 285 -14.84 1.17 6.49
N ILE A 286 -14.04 1.38 7.56
CA ILE A 286 -13.16 2.56 7.69
C ILE A 286 -12.23 2.68 6.47
N THR A 287 -11.62 1.57 6.05
CA THR A 287 -10.69 1.56 4.93
C THR A 287 -11.41 1.85 3.62
N MET A 288 -12.60 1.29 3.41
CA MET A 288 -13.41 1.53 2.22
C MET A 288 -13.83 3.00 2.10
N THR A 289 -14.44 3.56 3.14
CA THR A 289 -14.92 4.96 3.14
C THR A 289 -13.75 5.95 3.00
N MET A 290 -12.60 5.66 3.60
CA MET A 290 -11.39 6.48 3.42
C MET A 290 -10.89 6.45 1.96
N ASN A 291 -10.89 5.27 1.31
CA ASN A 291 -10.45 5.14 -0.07
C ASN A 291 -11.45 5.71 -1.09
N MET A 292 -12.74 5.75 -0.75
CA MET A 292 -13.75 6.49 -1.52
C MET A 292 -13.39 7.98 -1.61
N SER A 293 -13.02 8.59 -0.49
CA SER A 293 -12.52 9.96 -0.50
C SER A 293 -11.20 10.10 -1.26
N ASN A 294 -10.29 9.12 -1.14
CA ASN A 294 -8.98 9.15 -1.80
C ASN A 294 -9.09 9.18 -3.34
N GLY A 295 -9.85 8.27 -3.95
CA GLY A 295 -9.91 8.15 -5.41
C GLY A 295 -10.46 9.41 -6.07
N GLY A 296 -11.51 9.99 -5.48
CA GLY A 296 -12.10 11.24 -5.97
C GLY A 296 -11.17 12.43 -5.82
N LEU A 297 -10.64 12.67 -4.61
CA LEU A 297 -9.74 13.79 -4.35
C LEU A 297 -8.44 13.71 -5.17
N LEU A 298 -7.88 12.52 -5.38
CA LEU A 298 -6.64 12.34 -6.13
C LEU A 298 -6.82 12.63 -7.63
N SER A 299 -7.94 12.23 -8.20
CA SER A 299 -8.19 12.37 -9.65
C SER A 299 -8.63 13.78 -10.03
N PHE A 300 -9.40 14.43 -9.16
CA PHE A 300 -9.95 15.76 -9.38
C PHE A 300 -9.14 16.88 -8.71
N ASN A 301 -8.02 16.56 -8.05
CA ASN A 301 -7.19 17.53 -7.31
C ASN A 301 -6.89 18.80 -8.13
N SER A 302 -6.29 18.64 -9.29
CA SER A 302 -5.91 19.75 -10.16
C SER A 302 -7.14 20.55 -10.63
N ILE A 303 -8.24 19.86 -10.97
CA ILE A 303 -9.48 20.49 -11.46
C ILE A 303 -10.09 21.36 -10.34
N VAL A 304 -10.14 20.83 -9.12
CA VAL A 304 -10.65 21.56 -7.95
C VAL A 304 -9.80 22.79 -7.68
N LEU A 305 -8.46 22.65 -7.68
CA LEU A 305 -7.56 23.76 -7.40
C LEU A 305 -7.58 24.84 -8.50
N GLU A 306 -7.63 24.47 -9.79
CA GLU A 306 -7.85 25.42 -10.89
C GLU A 306 -9.22 26.10 -10.73
N GLY A 307 -10.24 25.35 -10.32
CA GLY A 307 -11.58 25.82 -10.00
C GLY A 307 -11.67 26.84 -8.86
N LEU A 308 -10.66 26.92 -7.97
CA LEU A 308 -10.54 27.98 -6.97
C LEU A 308 -10.11 29.34 -7.58
N GLY A 309 -9.76 29.37 -8.87
CA GLY A 309 -9.38 30.56 -9.60
C GLY A 309 -7.87 30.85 -9.57
N PHE A 310 -7.04 29.81 -9.42
CA PHE A 310 -5.60 29.87 -9.61
C PHE A 310 -5.24 29.57 -11.07
N ASP A 311 -4.16 30.18 -11.55
CA ASP A 311 -3.60 29.88 -12.87
C ASP A 311 -3.06 28.44 -12.95
N ARG A 312 -3.05 27.81 -14.13
CA ARG A 312 -2.71 26.39 -14.32
C ARG A 312 -1.34 26.01 -13.76
N LEU A 313 -0.32 26.80 -14.09
CA LEU A 313 1.04 26.56 -13.62
C LEU A 313 1.13 26.76 -12.10
N LYS A 314 0.47 27.80 -11.57
CA LYS A 314 0.38 28.01 -10.13
C LYS A 314 -0.35 26.86 -9.42
N THR A 315 -1.39 26.30 -10.01
CA THR A 315 -2.14 25.15 -9.49
C THR A 315 -1.25 23.92 -9.34
N LEU A 316 -0.42 23.60 -10.36
CA LEU A 316 0.54 22.49 -10.26
C LEU A 316 1.59 22.73 -9.17
N LEU A 317 2.09 23.96 -9.05
CA LEU A 317 3.04 24.31 -7.99
C LEU A 317 2.40 24.21 -6.59
N LEU A 318 1.18 24.70 -6.41
CA LEU A 318 0.43 24.64 -5.15
C LEU A 318 0.10 23.20 -4.73
N GLN A 319 -0.01 22.26 -5.67
CA GLN A 319 -0.15 20.84 -5.33
C GLN A 319 1.08 20.29 -4.61
N SER A 320 2.29 20.71 -4.99
CA SER A 320 3.52 20.28 -4.31
C SER A 320 3.50 20.64 -2.82
N ALA A 321 2.98 21.82 -2.47
CA ALA A 321 2.83 22.26 -1.10
C ALA A 321 1.78 21.43 -0.33
N THR A 322 0.68 21.03 -1.00
CA THR A 322 -0.30 20.10 -0.41
C THR A 322 0.33 18.75 -0.04
N TYR A 323 1.16 18.20 -0.93
CA TYR A 323 1.88 16.94 -0.66
C TYR A 323 2.98 17.09 0.40
N LEU A 324 3.61 18.26 0.52
CA LEU A 324 4.55 18.56 1.60
C LEU A 324 3.86 18.59 2.97
N PHE A 325 2.67 19.18 3.05
CA PHE A 325 1.87 19.15 4.27
C PHE A 325 1.42 17.72 4.62
N GLN A 326 1.04 16.92 3.61
CA GLN A 326 0.76 15.50 3.81
C GLN A 326 1.97 14.76 4.42
N LEU A 327 3.19 15.00 3.92
CA LEU A 327 4.41 14.39 4.46
C LEU A 327 4.61 14.74 5.93
N PHE A 328 4.48 16.03 6.25
CA PHE A 328 4.60 16.52 7.61
C PHE A 328 3.60 15.82 8.55
N LEU A 329 2.32 15.74 8.16
CA LEU A 329 1.29 15.09 8.98
C LEU A 329 1.54 13.59 9.17
N VAL A 330 1.98 12.88 8.13
CA VAL A 330 2.32 11.45 8.22
C VAL A 330 3.45 11.24 9.22
N LEU A 331 4.51 12.05 9.16
CA LEU A 331 5.66 11.97 10.09
C LEU A 331 5.26 12.27 11.54
N VAL A 332 4.43 13.29 11.75
CA VAL A 332 3.90 13.63 13.07
C VAL A 332 3.05 12.48 13.61
N CYS A 333 2.12 11.94 12.82
CA CYS A 333 1.26 10.83 13.23
C CYS A 333 2.05 9.54 13.50
N ALA A 334 3.07 9.24 12.70
CA ALA A 334 3.96 8.10 12.91
C ALA A 334 4.75 8.24 14.23
N THR A 335 5.28 9.43 14.51
CA THR A 335 6.02 9.73 15.75
C THR A 335 5.10 9.66 16.97
N MET A 336 3.91 10.26 16.88
CA MET A 336 2.92 10.26 17.97
C MET A 336 2.38 8.85 18.24
N SER A 337 2.10 8.05 17.22
CA SER A 337 1.61 6.67 17.39
C SER A 337 2.65 5.72 17.98
N SER A 338 3.93 6.05 17.84
CA SER A 338 5.05 5.32 18.45
C SER A 338 5.26 5.71 19.91
N ARG A 339 5.10 6.99 20.25
CA ARG A 339 5.27 7.51 21.63
C ARG A 339 4.04 7.30 22.52
N LEU A 340 2.84 7.37 21.95
CA LEU A 340 1.58 7.31 22.68
C LEU A 340 0.96 5.91 22.62
N LYS A 341 1.05 5.17 23.73
CA LYS A 341 0.38 3.87 23.88
C LYS A 341 -1.14 4.05 23.88
N ASN A 342 -1.86 3.20 23.14
CA ASN A 342 -3.32 3.10 23.12
C ASN A 342 -4.10 4.38 22.75
N LYS A 343 -3.49 5.26 21.93
CA LYS A 343 -4.12 6.48 21.41
C LYS A 343 -4.24 6.48 19.88
N ARG A 344 -4.00 5.34 19.21
CA ARG A 344 -3.90 5.28 17.74
C ARG A 344 -5.23 5.62 17.06
N LEU A 345 -6.35 5.08 17.56
CA LEU A 345 -7.67 5.38 16.99
C LEU A 345 -8.11 6.83 17.27
N LEU A 346 -7.64 7.46 18.35
CA LEU A 346 -7.93 8.87 18.63
C LEU A 346 -7.20 9.80 17.65
N LEU A 347 -5.95 9.48 17.31
CA LEU A 347 -5.22 10.22 16.27
C LEU A 347 -5.92 10.09 14.91
N MET A 348 -6.45 8.91 14.59
CA MET A 348 -7.23 8.73 13.35
C MET A 348 -8.49 9.59 13.32
N VAL A 349 -9.22 9.65 14.44
CA VAL A 349 -10.40 10.53 14.57
C VAL A 349 -10.02 11.99 14.40
N LEU A 350 -8.93 12.45 15.03
CA LEU A 350 -8.46 13.83 14.88
C LEU A 350 -8.16 14.19 13.41
N ASN A 351 -7.48 13.30 12.68
CA ASN A 351 -7.18 13.51 11.26
C ASN A 351 -8.45 13.54 10.38
N PHE A 352 -9.45 12.70 10.69
CA PHE A 352 -10.74 12.74 9.99
C PHE A 352 -11.49 14.04 10.29
N LEU A 353 -11.51 14.49 11.55
CA LEU A 353 -12.11 15.77 11.92
C LEU A 353 -11.43 16.95 11.22
N LEU A 354 -10.11 16.95 11.15
CA LEU A 354 -9.35 17.97 10.42
C LEU A 354 -9.71 17.99 8.93
N SER A 355 -9.89 16.80 8.33
CA SER A 355 -10.30 16.66 6.93
C SER A 355 -11.74 17.14 6.69
N ILE A 356 -12.65 16.90 7.64
CA ILE A 356 -14.04 17.41 7.62
C ILE A 356 -14.05 18.93 7.67
N ILE A 357 -13.25 19.54 8.55
CA ILE A 357 -13.09 21.00 8.62
C ILE A 357 -12.56 21.52 7.27
N GLY A 358 -11.56 20.86 6.69
CA GLY A 358 -11.03 21.22 5.37
C GLY A 358 -12.10 21.22 4.27
N CYS A 359 -12.91 20.15 4.19
CA CYS A 359 -14.00 20.08 3.22
C CYS A 359 -15.09 21.14 3.47
N ALA A 360 -15.41 21.42 4.74
CA ALA A 360 -16.36 22.46 5.10
C ALA A 360 -15.87 23.84 4.67
N LEU A 361 -14.57 24.14 4.82
CA LEU A 361 -13.96 25.38 4.37
C LEU A 361 -14.03 25.53 2.84
N VAL A 362 -13.70 24.48 2.09
CA VAL A 362 -13.77 24.54 0.61
C VAL A 362 -15.20 24.78 0.12
N ARG A 363 -16.19 24.16 0.78
CA ARG A 363 -17.62 24.21 0.42
C ARG A 363 -18.31 25.50 0.84
N GLN A 364 -18.09 25.99 2.06
CA GLN A 364 -18.87 27.11 2.62
C GLN A 364 -18.26 28.48 2.34
N LEU A 365 -16.94 28.57 2.09
CA LEU A 365 -16.34 29.88 1.85
C LEU A 365 -16.69 30.45 0.47
N PRO A 366 -16.94 31.77 0.40
CA PRO A 366 -17.24 32.45 -0.85
C PRO A 366 -16.03 32.44 -1.80
N ALA A 367 -16.31 32.43 -3.11
CA ALA A 367 -15.29 32.25 -4.16
C ALA A 367 -14.19 33.33 -4.18
N HIS A 368 -14.44 34.52 -3.63
CA HIS A 368 -13.44 35.59 -3.56
C HIS A 368 -12.29 35.28 -2.58
N LEU A 369 -12.52 34.42 -1.57
CA LEU A 369 -11.51 34.02 -0.58
C LEU A 369 -10.71 32.81 -1.04
N LYS A 370 -9.89 33.00 -2.09
CA LYS A 370 -9.10 31.91 -2.72
C LYS A 370 -8.12 31.23 -1.74
N TRP A 371 -7.41 31.99 -0.93
CA TRP A 371 -6.39 31.46 0.01
C TRP A 371 -7.00 30.66 1.17
N PRO A 372 -8.06 31.12 1.86
CA PRO A 372 -8.76 30.31 2.84
C PRO A 372 -9.32 28.99 2.29
N ARG A 373 -9.86 29.00 1.05
CA ARG A 373 -10.32 27.77 0.38
C ARG A 373 -9.16 26.83 0.06
N TYR A 374 -8.01 27.36 -0.35
CA TYR A 374 -6.79 26.57 -0.55
C TYR A 374 -6.27 25.94 0.75
N VAL A 375 -6.27 26.68 1.86
CA VAL A 375 -5.95 26.12 3.19
C VAL A 375 -6.94 25.02 3.57
N GLY A 376 -8.23 25.22 3.31
CA GLY A 376 -9.25 24.17 3.47
C GLY A 376 -8.92 22.90 2.67
N TYR A 377 -8.50 23.07 1.41
CA TYR A 377 -8.10 21.95 0.55
C TYR A 377 -6.86 21.21 1.10
N ILE A 378 -5.87 21.94 1.61
CA ILE A 378 -4.70 21.34 2.28
C ILE A 378 -5.14 20.53 3.51
N LEU A 379 -6.04 21.06 4.34
CA LEU A 379 -6.54 20.35 5.52
C LEU A 379 -7.31 19.08 5.15
N THR A 380 -8.00 19.07 4.00
CA THR A 380 -8.67 17.87 3.49
C THR A 380 -7.71 16.70 3.29
N ILE A 381 -6.41 16.89 3.03
CA ILE A 381 -5.49 15.76 2.81
C ILE A 381 -5.09 15.02 4.10
N ALA A 382 -5.45 15.54 5.27
CA ALA A 382 -5.04 15.00 6.57
C ALA A 382 -5.46 13.52 6.78
N PHE A 383 -6.55 13.06 6.17
CA PHE A 383 -6.99 11.66 6.26
C PHE A 383 -5.94 10.67 5.73
N SER A 384 -5.05 11.11 4.82
CA SER A 384 -4.04 10.22 4.24
C SER A 384 -3.05 9.67 5.27
N ALA A 385 -2.84 10.39 6.38
CA ALA A 385 -2.06 9.92 7.52
C ALA A 385 -2.71 8.73 8.26
N ASN A 386 -3.98 8.42 8.00
CA ASN A 386 -4.69 7.31 8.62
C ASN A 386 -4.36 5.96 7.97
N TYR A 387 -3.90 5.91 6.71
CA TYR A 387 -3.64 4.62 6.05
C TYR A 387 -2.57 3.78 6.77
N PRO A 388 -1.38 4.32 7.13
CA PRO A 388 -0.40 3.54 7.90
C PRO A 388 -0.90 3.17 9.31
N LEU A 389 -1.71 4.03 9.93
CA LEU A 389 -2.31 3.76 11.24
C LEU A 389 -3.29 2.59 11.18
N ILE A 390 -4.12 2.52 10.13
CA ILE A 390 -5.03 1.39 9.88
C ILE A 390 -4.24 0.08 9.75
N LEU A 391 -3.18 0.07 8.93
CA LEU A 391 -2.33 -1.12 8.76
C LEU A 391 -1.69 -1.56 10.08
N SER A 392 -1.27 -0.60 10.90
CA SER A 392 -0.74 -0.88 12.25
C SER A 392 -1.79 -1.48 13.18
N VAL A 393 -3.02 -0.96 13.17
CA VAL A 393 -4.16 -1.47 13.97
C VAL A 393 -4.54 -2.88 13.52
N VAL A 394 -4.58 -3.16 12.21
CA VAL A 394 -4.83 -4.51 11.66
C VAL A 394 -3.76 -5.48 12.15
N SER A 395 -2.48 -5.10 12.01
CA SER A 395 -1.38 -5.99 12.36
C SER A 395 -1.30 -6.28 13.86
N ALA A 396 -1.71 -5.32 14.71
CA ALA A 396 -1.68 -5.43 16.16
C ALA A 396 -2.90 -6.15 16.77
N ASN A 397 -4.06 -6.12 16.10
CA ASN A 397 -5.32 -6.67 16.65
C ASN A 397 -5.75 -8.01 16.05
N VAL A 398 -5.10 -8.47 15.00
CA VAL A 398 -5.43 -9.74 14.35
C VAL A 398 -4.31 -10.75 14.56
N SER A 399 -4.63 -11.84 15.24
CA SER A 399 -3.74 -12.99 15.45
C SER A 399 -4.27 -14.24 14.75
N GLY A 400 -3.38 -15.18 14.44
CA GLY A 400 -3.65 -16.36 13.61
C GLY A 400 -3.35 -16.10 12.13
N PHE A 401 -2.63 -17.00 11.48
CA PHE A 401 -2.16 -16.83 10.11
C PHE A 401 -3.31 -16.74 9.11
N THR A 402 -4.26 -17.68 9.17
CA THR A 402 -5.42 -17.66 8.24
C THR A 402 -6.32 -16.47 8.53
N LYS A 403 -6.53 -16.10 9.80
CA LYS A 403 -7.32 -14.92 10.18
C LYS A 403 -6.66 -13.63 9.73
N LYS A 404 -5.34 -13.46 9.89
CA LYS A 404 -4.61 -12.25 9.48
C LYS A 404 -4.59 -12.06 7.97
N VAL A 405 -4.33 -13.12 7.22
CA VAL A 405 -4.42 -13.11 5.75
C VAL A 405 -5.86 -12.83 5.33
N THR A 406 -6.83 -13.47 5.98
CA THR A 406 -8.26 -13.25 5.70
C THR A 406 -8.70 -11.83 6.04
N VAL A 407 -8.39 -11.24 7.19
CA VAL A 407 -8.76 -9.86 7.56
C VAL A 407 -8.06 -8.83 6.67
N THR A 408 -6.77 -9.00 6.39
CA THR A 408 -6.03 -8.12 5.47
C THR A 408 -6.61 -8.19 4.05
N SER A 409 -7.18 -9.33 3.67
CA SER A 409 -7.84 -9.53 2.38
C SER A 409 -9.34 -9.20 2.40
N MET A 410 -9.98 -9.28 3.57
CA MET A 410 -11.39 -9.00 3.88
C MET A 410 -11.66 -7.52 4.06
N VAL A 411 -10.65 -6.67 3.91
CA VAL A 411 -10.82 -5.26 3.48
C VAL A 411 -11.55 -5.30 2.12
N SER A 412 -12.79 -5.82 2.10
CA SER A 412 -13.83 -5.99 1.08
C SER A 412 -15.06 -6.78 1.59
N VAL A 413 -16.23 -6.21 1.32
CA VAL A 413 -17.61 -6.71 1.47
C VAL A 413 -17.84 -8.03 0.71
N PRO A 414 -18.73 -8.94 1.20
CA PRO A 414 -18.96 -10.22 0.55
C PRO A 414 -19.93 -10.00 -0.61
N CYS A 415 -19.44 -10.12 -1.85
CA CYS A 415 -20.35 -10.52 -2.92
C CYS A 415 -20.50 -12.03 -2.83
N LEU A 416 -21.73 -12.47 -2.61
CA LEU A 416 -22.18 -13.84 -2.45
C LEU A 416 -21.65 -14.72 -3.61
N SER A 417 -20.53 -15.39 -3.40
CA SER A 417 -20.04 -16.46 -4.28
C SER A 417 -19.78 -17.67 -3.41
N VAL A 418 -20.85 -18.45 -3.23
CA VAL A 418 -20.87 -19.77 -2.60
C VAL A 418 -20.26 -20.76 -3.60
N HIS A 419 -18.93 -20.79 -3.68
CA HIS A 419 -18.21 -21.91 -4.31
C HIS A 419 -17.12 -22.41 -3.36
N PRO A 420 -17.33 -23.57 -2.70
CA PRO A 420 -16.41 -24.10 -1.70
C PRO A 420 -15.06 -24.60 -2.26
N ASP A 421 -14.93 -24.75 -3.59
CA ASP A 421 -13.72 -25.34 -4.20
C ASP A 421 -12.68 -24.32 -4.70
N ALA A 422 -12.98 -23.02 -4.60
CA ALA A 422 -12.03 -21.95 -4.95
C ALA A 422 -11.12 -21.59 -3.76
N LYS A 423 -10.22 -22.50 -3.38
CA LYS A 423 -9.20 -22.24 -2.35
C LYS A 423 -8.32 -21.04 -2.78
N GLN A 424 -8.35 -19.98 -1.97
CA GLN A 424 -7.46 -18.81 -2.00
C GLN A 424 -7.69 -17.72 -3.06
N LYS A 425 -8.93 -17.22 -3.20
CA LYS A 425 -9.22 -15.93 -3.86
C LYS A 425 -9.26 -14.80 -2.83
N GLN A 426 -8.12 -14.22 -2.49
CA GLN A 426 -8.03 -13.16 -1.48
C GLN A 426 -7.17 -12.00 -1.99
N VAL A 427 -7.80 -10.89 -2.36
CA VAL A 427 -7.16 -9.68 -2.93
C VAL A 427 -7.93 -8.42 -2.51
N VAL A 428 -7.25 -7.47 -1.85
CA VAL A 428 -7.31 -5.98 -1.91
C VAL A 428 -8.59 -5.29 -2.48
N MET A 429 -9.80 -5.76 -2.17
CA MET A 429 -11.02 -5.31 -2.87
C MET A 429 -11.62 -3.98 -2.35
N SER A 430 -11.55 -3.61 -1.08
CA SER A 430 -12.09 -2.33 -0.55
C SER A 430 -11.23 -1.14 -0.93
N TYR A 431 -9.90 -1.33 -1.07
CA TYR A 431 -9.03 -0.30 -1.63
C TYR A 431 -9.45 0.00 -3.08
N CYS A 432 -9.59 -1.04 -3.91
CA CYS A 432 -9.99 -0.87 -5.31
C CYS A 432 -11.44 -0.36 -5.42
N ALA A 433 -12.39 -0.97 -4.71
CA ALA A 433 -13.80 -0.57 -4.74
C ALA A 433 -13.99 0.87 -4.26
N GLY A 434 -13.31 1.27 -3.18
CA GLY A 434 -13.36 2.66 -2.71
C GLY A 434 -12.87 3.63 -3.79
N ASN A 435 -11.69 3.36 -4.37
CA ASN A 435 -11.14 4.22 -5.41
C ASN A 435 -11.92 4.21 -6.74
N ILE A 436 -12.72 3.17 -7.02
CA ILE A 436 -13.66 3.15 -8.16
C ILE A 436 -14.88 4.03 -7.90
N ILE A 437 -15.43 3.98 -6.68
CA ILE A 437 -16.64 4.75 -6.31
C ILE A 437 -16.31 6.23 -6.14
N GLY A 438 -15.14 6.57 -5.58
CA GLY A 438 -14.74 7.94 -5.24
C GLY A 438 -14.89 8.97 -6.36
N PRO A 439 -14.29 8.75 -7.55
CA PRO A 439 -14.43 9.64 -8.71
C PRO A 439 -15.88 9.87 -9.16
N GLN A 440 -16.80 8.96 -8.85
CA GLN A 440 -18.21 9.08 -9.24
C GLN A 440 -18.96 10.15 -8.44
N PHE A 441 -18.41 10.63 -7.31
CA PHE A 441 -18.99 11.73 -6.55
C PHE A 441 -18.80 13.10 -7.23
N PHE A 442 -17.85 13.21 -8.15
CA PHE A 442 -17.51 14.46 -8.83
C PHE A 442 -18.33 14.57 -10.11
N ILE A 443 -19.51 15.17 -9.99
CA ILE A 443 -20.45 15.37 -11.09
C ILE A 443 -20.05 16.62 -11.90
N GLU A 444 -19.96 16.46 -13.22
CA GLU A 444 -19.58 17.54 -14.15
C GLU A 444 -20.47 18.78 -14.03
N ALA A 445 -21.78 18.59 -13.84
CA ALA A 445 -22.76 19.66 -13.71
C ALA A 445 -22.53 20.58 -12.49
N GLU A 446 -21.74 20.15 -11.51
CA GLU A 446 -21.41 20.94 -10.32
C GLU A 446 -20.01 21.57 -10.37
N ALA A 447 -19.30 21.41 -11.49
CA ALA A 447 -18.02 22.07 -11.71
C ALA A 447 -18.21 23.60 -11.65
N PRO A 448 -17.28 24.36 -11.02
CA PRO A 448 -16.01 23.93 -10.41
C PRO A 448 -16.09 23.68 -8.90
N SER A 449 -17.24 23.91 -8.24
CA SER A 449 -17.33 23.89 -6.78
C SER A 449 -17.56 22.49 -6.20
N TYR A 450 -18.14 21.57 -6.97
CA TYR A 450 -18.40 20.17 -6.61
C TYR A 450 -19.00 20.01 -5.21
N ASN A 451 -20.05 20.77 -4.91
CA ASN A 451 -20.62 20.86 -3.58
C ASN A 451 -21.10 19.49 -3.05
N SER A 452 -21.73 18.68 -3.91
CA SER A 452 -22.19 17.34 -3.55
C SER A 452 -21.03 16.37 -3.35
N ALA A 453 -19.94 16.51 -4.12
CA ALA A 453 -18.73 15.70 -3.96
C ALA A 453 -18.09 15.94 -2.58
N PHE A 454 -17.89 17.20 -2.21
CA PHE A 454 -17.33 17.55 -0.90
C PHE A 454 -18.24 17.12 0.25
N LEU A 455 -19.57 17.16 0.07
CA LEU A 455 -20.51 16.63 1.06
C LEU A 455 -20.40 15.11 1.20
N ALA A 456 -20.34 14.37 0.09
CA ALA A 456 -20.14 12.93 0.09
C ALA A 456 -18.82 12.53 0.79
N VAL A 457 -17.74 13.26 0.51
CA VAL A 457 -16.43 13.08 1.16
C VAL A 457 -16.52 13.38 2.66
N MET A 458 -17.21 14.45 3.07
CA MET A 458 -17.46 14.77 4.49
C MET A 458 -18.23 13.66 5.19
N MET A 459 -19.28 13.12 4.57
CA MET A 459 -20.04 11.98 5.11
C MET A 459 -19.14 10.74 5.27
N CYS A 460 -18.31 10.44 4.28
CA CYS A 460 -17.35 9.33 4.34
C CYS A 460 -16.37 9.49 5.51
N PHE A 461 -15.83 10.70 5.73
CA PHE A 461 -14.96 10.98 6.88
C PHE A 461 -15.71 10.91 8.21
N GLY A 462 -16.95 11.41 8.27
CA GLY A 462 -17.81 11.33 9.46
C GLY A 462 -18.09 9.89 9.86
N ILE A 463 -18.50 9.05 8.91
CA ILE A 463 -18.70 7.61 9.12
C ILE A 463 -17.40 6.96 9.60
N SER A 464 -16.27 7.27 8.97
CA SER A 464 -14.96 6.72 9.37
C SER A 464 -14.59 7.11 10.81
N ALA A 465 -14.83 8.37 11.21
CA ALA A 465 -14.55 8.85 12.56
C ALA A 465 -15.43 8.15 13.61
N VAL A 466 -16.73 8.00 13.34
CA VAL A 466 -17.67 7.28 14.21
C VAL A 466 -17.25 5.81 14.35
N LEU A 467 -16.93 5.14 13.24
CA LEU A 467 -16.47 3.75 13.25
C LEU A 467 -15.16 3.58 14.04
N CYS A 468 -14.23 4.55 13.96
CA CYS A 468 -13.02 4.53 14.79
C CYS A 468 -13.34 4.61 16.29
N LEU A 469 -14.31 5.42 16.69
CA LEU A 469 -14.76 5.52 18.08
C LEU A 469 -15.46 4.23 18.54
N VAL A 470 -16.31 3.65 17.70
CA VAL A 470 -16.98 2.36 17.97
C VAL A 470 -15.95 1.26 18.13
N LEU A 471 -14.97 1.17 17.22
CA LEU A 471 -13.89 0.20 17.30
C LEU A 471 -13.08 0.38 18.59
N ARG A 472 -12.75 1.62 18.95
CA ARG A 472 -12.04 1.92 20.21
C ARG A 472 -12.82 1.45 21.43
N PHE A 473 -14.13 1.74 21.48
CA PHE A 473 -14.97 1.32 22.60
C PHE A 473 -15.11 -0.20 22.68
N SER A 474 -15.30 -0.87 21.53
CA SER A 474 -15.36 -2.33 21.43
C SER A 474 -14.07 -2.98 21.95
N LEU A 475 -12.91 -2.54 21.47
CA LEU A 475 -11.60 -3.09 21.88
C LEU A 475 -11.30 -2.81 23.36
N SER A 476 -11.63 -1.60 23.86
CA SER A 476 -11.45 -1.26 25.27
C SER A 476 -12.37 -2.08 26.18
N ARG A 477 -13.62 -2.31 25.78
CA ARG A 477 -14.57 -3.17 26.52
C ARG A 477 -14.08 -4.61 26.57
N GLN A 478 -13.55 -5.14 25.46
CA GLN A 478 -13.00 -6.49 25.41
C GLN A 478 -11.75 -6.64 26.29
N ASN A 479 -10.87 -5.64 26.29
CA ASN A 479 -9.72 -5.64 27.21
C ASN A 479 -10.16 -5.61 28.67
N ARG A 480 -11.13 -4.76 29.05
CA ARG A 480 -11.65 -4.70 30.43
C ARG A 480 -12.31 -6.01 30.87
N ALA A 481 -13.05 -6.67 30.00
CA ALA A 481 -13.64 -7.98 30.30
C ALA A 481 -12.54 -9.03 30.54
N ARG A 482 -11.46 -9.00 29.75
CA ARG A 482 -10.30 -9.88 29.93
C ARG A 482 -9.50 -9.58 31.20
N ASP A 483 -9.38 -8.29 31.58
CA ASP A 483 -8.79 -7.88 32.86
C ASP A 483 -9.53 -8.52 34.04
N GLN A 484 -10.87 -8.48 34.02
CA GLN A 484 -11.69 -9.05 35.08
C GLN A 484 -11.51 -10.57 35.20
N VAL A 485 -11.41 -11.29 34.07
CA VAL A 485 -11.19 -12.74 34.06
C VAL A 485 -9.78 -13.11 34.56
N GLN A 486 -8.74 -12.34 34.19
CA GLN A 486 -7.38 -12.59 34.67
C GLN A 486 -7.23 -12.32 36.17
N VAL A 487 -7.87 -11.26 36.70
CA VAL A 487 -7.90 -10.97 38.14
C VAL A 487 -8.59 -12.10 38.91
N MET A 488 -9.60 -12.76 38.33
CA MET A 488 -10.27 -13.91 38.95
C MET A 488 -9.48 -15.24 38.87
N GLN A 489 -8.54 -15.38 37.93
CA GLN A 489 -7.82 -16.64 37.68
C GLN A 489 -6.41 -16.71 38.32
N GLY A 490 -5.90 -15.61 38.89
CA GLY A 490 -4.78 -15.63 39.84
C GLY A 490 -3.42 -16.17 39.37
N HIS A 491 -3.18 -16.39 38.07
CA HIS A 491 -1.89 -16.86 37.54
C HIS A 491 -1.46 -16.08 36.29
N GLU A 492 -0.22 -15.57 36.31
CA GLU A 492 0.53 -15.24 35.10
C GLU A 492 0.97 -16.54 34.42
N VAL A 493 0.23 -16.96 33.40
CA VAL A 493 0.64 -18.09 32.55
C VAL A 493 1.85 -17.65 31.72
N ASP A 494 2.98 -18.38 31.84
CA ASP A 494 4.22 -18.13 31.11
C ASP A 494 3.98 -18.11 29.58
N ASN A 495 4.36 -17.00 28.95
CA ASN A 495 3.76 -16.49 27.70
C ASN A 495 4.62 -16.73 26.44
N SER A 496 5.75 -17.43 26.55
CA SER A 496 6.65 -17.65 25.42
C SER A 496 6.21 -18.82 24.51
N ALA A 497 5.67 -19.91 25.09
CA ALA A 497 5.28 -21.11 24.35
C ALA A 497 3.90 -21.01 23.66
N LEU A 498 2.95 -20.24 24.22
CA LEU A 498 1.59 -20.08 23.66
C LEU A 498 1.54 -19.21 22.41
N ASN A 499 2.49 -18.28 22.25
CA ASN A 499 2.63 -17.43 21.05
C ASN A 499 3.17 -18.20 19.82
N LEU A 500 3.69 -19.41 20.02
CA LEU A 500 4.15 -20.30 18.94
C LEU A 500 3.04 -21.15 18.33
N LEU A 501 1.88 -21.24 19.00
CA LEU A 501 0.70 -21.94 18.47
C LEU A 501 -0.12 -20.98 17.60
N ASP A 502 -0.42 -21.38 16.36
CA ASP A 502 -1.28 -20.63 15.42
C ASP A 502 -2.76 -20.61 15.88
N LYS A 503 -3.00 -19.89 16.98
CA LYS A 503 -4.29 -19.63 17.65
C LYS A 503 -4.75 -18.20 17.33
N THR A 504 -6.07 -18.00 17.25
CA THR A 504 -6.65 -16.67 16.99
C THR A 504 -6.62 -15.76 18.22
N ASP A 505 -6.84 -14.46 18.04
CA ASP A 505 -6.94 -13.46 19.11
C ASP A 505 -8.05 -13.79 20.13
N LYS A 506 -9.12 -14.50 19.71
CA LYS A 506 -10.16 -15.00 20.62
C LYS A 506 -9.74 -16.25 21.38
N GLU A 507 -8.86 -17.07 20.82
CA GLU A 507 -8.36 -18.31 21.44
C GLU A 507 -7.17 -18.06 22.39
N LEU A 508 -6.54 -16.89 22.30
CA LEU A 508 -5.46 -16.46 23.19
C LEU A 508 -6.03 -15.64 24.37
N PRO A 509 -6.15 -16.21 25.58
CA PRO A 509 -6.70 -15.50 26.74
C PRO A 509 -5.81 -14.35 27.22
N THR A 510 -4.51 -14.39 26.93
CA THR A 510 -3.54 -13.33 27.29
C THR A 510 -3.41 -12.23 26.23
N PHE A 511 -4.06 -12.38 25.06
CA PHE A 511 -3.98 -11.38 23.98
C PHE A 511 -4.66 -10.07 24.38
N ARG A 512 -3.96 -8.95 24.16
CA ARG A 512 -4.45 -7.59 24.46
C ARG A 512 -4.60 -6.79 23.18
N TYR A 513 -5.79 -6.25 22.97
CA TYR A 513 -6.07 -5.39 21.83
C TYR A 513 -5.43 -4.01 22.00
N VAL A 514 -4.92 -3.46 20.91
CA VAL A 514 -4.33 -2.12 20.83
C VAL A 514 -5.34 -1.19 20.16
N TYR A 515 -5.68 -0.07 20.80
CA TYR A 515 -6.68 0.89 20.32
C TYR A 515 -6.16 2.33 20.21
#